data_AF-A0A6J5Y2C1-F1
#
_entry.id   AF-A0A6J5Y2C1-F1
#
_cell.length_a   1.000
_cell.length_b   1.000
_cell.length_c   1.000
_cell.angle_alpha   90.00
_cell.angle_beta   90.00
_cell.angle_gamma   90.00
#
_symmetry.space_group_name_H-M   'P 1'
#
loop_
_entity.id
_entity.type
_entity.pdbx_description
1 polymer ?
#
loop_
_entity_poly.entity_id
_entity_poly.type
_entity_poly.pdbx_seq_one_letter_code
_entity_poly.pdbx_strand_id
1 'polypeptide(L)'
;MEEMEEMEEDVFIGKALRQSEKPYKWAMYGEWEPLKEFYKKKPDEVVRQLSTNNDTVLHVVAVAGHNEVLQFLIDLIKEPNKLLCAFTTGNSYGNTILHEMAASGNLEATVILMSEENKVKEKYRSYKSMLEIQNSLGETPLYRAAAFGHTNLVKYLASQVKLQPQQQDIEQQDIEKLQEEAMEYHFNRNHDNLSILQIAVISQHFGLSLSLSLSLSLL
;
A
#
# COMPACT_ATOMS: atom_id res chain seq x y z
N MET A 1 14.60 -27.28 -18.68
CA MET A 1 13.75 -27.28 -17.47
C MET A 1 13.12 -25.91 -17.35
N GLU A 2 13.93 -24.85 -17.36
CA GLU A 2 13.48 -23.44 -17.44
C GLU A 2 12.51 -23.14 -18.60
N GLU A 3 12.79 -23.57 -19.84
CA GLU A 3 11.87 -23.33 -20.98
C GLU A 3 10.50 -24.02 -20.89
N MET A 4 10.37 -25.11 -20.12
CA MET A 4 9.07 -25.74 -19.85
C MET A 4 8.32 -25.01 -18.74
N GLU A 5 9.03 -24.51 -17.72
CA GLU A 5 8.46 -23.73 -16.63
C GLU A 5 7.92 -22.38 -17.14
N GLU A 6 8.67 -21.70 -18.01
CA GLU A 6 8.27 -20.42 -18.62
C GLU A 6 7.04 -20.57 -19.53
N MET A 7 6.97 -21.67 -20.30
CA MET A 7 5.82 -21.96 -21.16
C MET A 7 4.57 -22.36 -20.38
N GLU A 8 4.72 -23.07 -19.26
CA GLU A 8 3.61 -23.37 -18.35
C GLU A 8 3.09 -22.12 -17.64
N GLU A 9 3.98 -21.22 -17.25
CA GLU A 9 3.65 -19.93 -16.64
C GLU A 9 2.88 -19.03 -17.62
N ASP A 10 3.32 -18.91 -18.87
CA ASP A 10 2.61 -18.13 -19.92
C ASP A 10 1.21 -18.69 -20.22
N VAL A 11 1.07 -20.01 -20.30
CA VAL A 11 -0.24 -20.67 -20.51
C VAL A 11 -1.16 -20.48 -19.31
N PHE A 12 -0.60 -20.47 -18.10
CA PHE A 12 -1.32 -20.22 -16.85
C PHE A 12 -1.77 -18.75 -16.77
N ILE A 13 -0.87 -17.79 -17.02
CA ILE A 13 -1.16 -16.35 -17.07
C ILE A 13 -2.26 -16.06 -18.10
N GLY A 14 -2.15 -16.63 -19.30
CA GLY A 14 -3.17 -16.47 -20.34
C GLY A 14 -4.54 -17.04 -19.97
N LYS A 15 -4.60 -18.11 -19.15
CA LYS A 15 -5.88 -18.63 -18.62
C LYS A 15 -6.42 -17.79 -17.47
N ALA A 16 -5.57 -17.28 -16.58
CA ALA A 16 -5.96 -16.40 -15.48
C ALA A 16 -6.53 -15.07 -16.00
N LEU A 17 -5.87 -14.45 -16.99
CA LEU A 17 -6.32 -13.20 -17.61
C LEU A 17 -7.67 -13.33 -18.36
N ARG A 18 -7.95 -14.50 -18.95
CA ARG A 18 -9.26 -14.77 -19.55
C ARG A 18 -10.40 -14.82 -18.52
N GLN A 19 -10.11 -15.23 -17.30
CA GLN A 19 -11.09 -15.25 -16.21
C GLN A 19 -11.23 -13.87 -15.55
N SER A 20 -10.16 -13.06 -15.56
CA SER A 20 -10.16 -11.71 -15.01
C SER A 20 -10.72 -10.64 -15.96
N GLU A 21 -10.94 -10.95 -17.24
CA GLU A 21 -11.41 -9.99 -18.25
C GLU A 21 -12.70 -9.25 -17.85
N LYS A 22 -13.72 -9.99 -17.37
CA LYS A 22 -15.00 -9.39 -16.95
C LYS A 22 -14.87 -8.54 -15.69
N PRO A 23 -14.32 -9.05 -14.56
CA PRO A 23 -14.15 -8.22 -13.36
C PRO A 23 -13.22 -7.03 -13.60
N TYR A 24 -12.23 -7.15 -14.48
CA TYR A 24 -11.40 -6.01 -14.89
C TYR A 24 -12.23 -4.95 -15.61
N LYS A 25 -13.02 -5.33 -16.62
CA LYS A 25 -13.92 -4.40 -17.32
C LYS A 25 -14.90 -3.71 -16.36
N TRP A 26 -15.50 -4.45 -15.43
CA TRP A 26 -16.39 -3.87 -14.43
C TRP A 26 -15.70 -2.82 -13.57
N ALA A 27 -14.49 -3.13 -13.07
CA ALA A 27 -13.72 -2.16 -12.28
C ALA A 27 -13.36 -0.91 -13.11
N MET A 28 -12.95 -1.09 -14.38
CA MET A 28 -12.58 0.01 -15.27
C MET A 28 -13.75 0.93 -15.64
N TYR A 29 -14.96 0.38 -15.76
CA TYR A 29 -16.16 1.15 -16.10
C TYR A 29 -17.00 1.56 -14.88
N GLY A 30 -16.53 1.27 -13.65
CA GLY A 30 -17.24 1.61 -12.42
C GLY A 30 -18.50 0.77 -12.16
N GLU A 31 -18.60 -0.43 -12.75
CA GLU A 31 -19.71 -1.36 -12.53
C GLU A 31 -19.47 -2.19 -11.25
N TRP A 32 -19.63 -1.56 -10.09
CA TRP A 32 -19.26 -2.17 -8.80
C TRP A 32 -20.18 -3.30 -8.34
N GLU A 33 -21.47 -3.23 -8.65
CA GLU A 33 -22.44 -4.26 -8.25
C GLU A 33 -22.19 -5.64 -8.88
N PRO A 34 -22.03 -5.77 -10.22
CA PRO A 34 -21.67 -7.06 -10.81
C PRO A 34 -20.29 -7.54 -10.34
N LEU A 35 -19.36 -6.63 -10.05
CA LEU A 35 -18.06 -6.95 -9.47
C LEU A 35 -18.20 -7.55 -8.06
N LYS A 36 -18.99 -6.93 -7.17
CA LYS A 36 -19.29 -7.46 -5.83
C LYS A 36 -19.90 -8.85 -5.90
N GLU A 37 -20.88 -9.04 -6.78
CA GLU A 37 -21.55 -10.34 -6.96
C GLU A 37 -20.61 -11.44 -7.47
N PHE A 38 -19.65 -11.09 -8.33
CA PHE A 38 -18.63 -12.02 -8.80
C PHE A 38 -17.72 -12.49 -7.66
N TYR A 39 -17.14 -11.57 -6.88
CA TYR A 39 -16.25 -11.93 -5.78
C TYR A 39 -16.98 -12.58 -4.60
N LYS A 40 -18.27 -12.27 -4.40
CA LYS A 40 -19.11 -12.99 -3.44
C LYS A 40 -19.22 -14.48 -3.78
N LYS A 41 -19.35 -14.81 -5.06
CA LYS A 41 -19.39 -16.21 -5.55
C LYS A 41 -18.01 -16.86 -5.56
N LYS A 42 -16.95 -16.08 -5.68
CA LYS A 42 -15.56 -16.55 -5.74
C LYS A 42 -14.63 -15.73 -4.83
N PRO A 43 -14.72 -15.85 -3.50
CA PRO A 43 -13.90 -15.08 -2.57
C PRO A 43 -12.39 -15.28 -2.77
N ASP A 44 -11.99 -16.46 -3.23
CA ASP A 44 -10.58 -16.78 -3.46
C ASP A 44 -9.93 -15.99 -4.59
N GLU A 45 -10.73 -15.41 -5.49
CA GLU A 45 -10.24 -14.58 -6.60
C GLU A 45 -9.85 -13.17 -6.15
N VAL A 46 -10.27 -12.71 -4.95
CA VAL A 46 -10.00 -11.33 -4.48
C VAL A 46 -8.49 -11.02 -4.43
N VAL A 47 -7.67 -12.02 -4.13
CA VAL A 47 -6.21 -11.88 -4.01
C VAL A 47 -5.46 -12.24 -5.28
N ARG A 48 -6.16 -12.65 -6.35
CA ARG A 48 -5.54 -13.01 -7.63
C ARG A 48 -5.36 -11.78 -8.51
N GLN A 49 -4.44 -11.89 -9.47
CA GLN A 49 -4.20 -10.85 -10.45
C GLN A 49 -5.46 -10.58 -11.30
N LEU A 50 -5.79 -9.30 -11.42
CA LEU A 50 -6.89 -8.77 -12.21
C LEU A 50 -6.37 -8.15 -13.51
N SER A 51 -5.24 -7.44 -13.46
CA SER A 51 -4.63 -6.72 -14.60
C SER A 51 -3.35 -7.41 -15.11
N THR A 52 -2.84 -6.94 -16.25
CA THR A 52 -1.53 -7.34 -16.81
C THR A 52 -0.34 -6.83 -16.00
N ASN A 53 -0.57 -5.84 -15.12
CA ASN A 53 0.44 -5.33 -14.20
C ASN A 53 0.38 -6.06 -12.86
N ASN A 54 -0.26 -7.23 -12.78
CA ASN A 54 -0.45 -7.98 -11.55
C ASN A 54 -1.21 -7.24 -10.44
N ASP A 55 -1.99 -6.20 -10.79
CA ASP A 55 -2.89 -5.57 -9.83
C ASP A 55 -3.97 -6.56 -9.42
N THR A 56 -4.20 -6.72 -8.13
CA THR A 56 -5.41 -7.40 -7.63
C THR A 56 -6.61 -6.45 -7.71
N VAL A 57 -7.83 -6.97 -7.50
CA VAL A 57 -9.02 -6.11 -7.43
C VAL A 57 -8.92 -5.06 -6.31
N LEU A 58 -8.22 -5.39 -5.22
CA LEU A 58 -8.03 -4.46 -4.10
C LEU A 58 -7.21 -3.24 -4.52
N HIS A 59 -6.16 -3.41 -5.35
CA HIS A 59 -5.39 -2.29 -5.89
C HIS A 59 -6.30 -1.34 -6.70
N VAL A 60 -7.08 -1.91 -7.62
CA VAL A 60 -7.94 -1.11 -8.52
C VAL A 60 -9.03 -0.36 -7.75
N VAL A 61 -9.72 -1.05 -6.84
CA VAL A 61 -10.81 -0.44 -6.05
C VAL A 61 -10.29 0.61 -5.08
N ALA A 62 -9.11 0.39 -4.49
CA ALA A 62 -8.46 1.35 -3.60
C ALA A 62 -8.14 2.68 -4.30
N VAL A 63 -7.59 2.60 -5.52
CA VAL A 63 -7.31 3.78 -6.36
C VAL A 63 -8.60 4.47 -6.78
N ALA A 64 -9.62 3.70 -7.12
CA ALA A 64 -10.90 4.23 -7.59
C ALA A 64 -11.71 4.96 -6.49
N GLY A 65 -11.32 4.87 -5.22
CA GLY A 65 -11.99 5.60 -4.15
C GLY A 65 -13.24 4.95 -3.59
N HIS A 66 -13.55 3.71 -4.00
CA HIS A 66 -14.80 3.04 -3.63
C HIS A 66 -14.65 2.27 -2.32
N ASN A 67 -14.59 3.01 -1.22
CA ASN A 67 -14.30 2.50 0.13
C ASN A 67 -15.29 1.41 0.60
N GLU A 68 -16.57 1.53 0.23
CA GLU A 68 -17.58 0.49 0.52
C GLU A 68 -17.25 -0.84 -0.18
N VAL A 69 -16.85 -0.76 -1.46
CA VAL A 69 -16.48 -1.94 -2.26
C VAL A 69 -15.18 -2.53 -1.73
N LEU A 70 -14.22 -1.67 -1.34
CA LEU A 70 -12.96 -2.10 -0.73
C LEU A 70 -13.21 -2.89 0.55
N GLN A 71 -13.98 -2.33 1.49
CA GLN A 71 -14.32 -3.00 2.75
C GLN A 71 -15.06 -4.32 2.48
N PHE A 72 -16.02 -4.32 1.56
CA PHE A 72 -16.73 -5.54 1.17
C PHE A 72 -15.77 -6.63 0.68
N LEU A 73 -14.80 -6.30 -0.17
CA LEU A 73 -13.82 -7.26 -0.69
C LEU A 73 -12.86 -7.74 0.39
N ILE A 74 -12.43 -6.86 1.30
CA ILE A 74 -11.62 -7.24 2.47
C ILE A 74 -12.39 -8.22 3.36
N ASP A 75 -13.66 -7.95 3.62
CA ASP A 75 -14.51 -8.79 4.47
C ASP A 75 -14.73 -10.19 3.89
N LEU A 76 -14.55 -10.39 2.58
CA LEU A 76 -14.62 -11.72 1.96
C LEU A 76 -13.39 -12.58 2.29
N ILE A 77 -12.25 -11.97 2.65
CA ILE A 77 -11.02 -12.70 2.99
C ILE A 77 -11.06 -13.09 4.48
N LYS A 78 -11.57 -14.29 4.76
CA LYS A 78 -11.75 -14.77 6.15
C LYS A 78 -10.47 -15.23 6.83
N GLU A 79 -9.46 -15.62 6.06
CA GLU A 79 -8.20 -16.14 6.59
C GLU A 79 -7.22 -15.00 6.88
N PRO A 80 -6.77 -14.78 8.14
CA PRO A 80 -5.89 -13.67 8.48
C PRO A 80 -4.55 -13.69 7.73
N ASN A 81 -3.97 -14.87 7.51
CA ASN A 81 -2.75 -15.04 6.69
C ASN A 81 -2.95 -14.53 5.26
N LYS A 82 -4.08 -14.89 4.65
CA LYS A 82 -4.42 -14.51 3.28
C LYS A 82 -4.70 -13.02 3.18
N LEU A 83 -5.33 -12.44 4.20
CA LEU A 83 -5.56 -11.00 4.29
C LEU A 83 -4.24 -10.22 4.39
N LEU A 84 -3.35 -10.63 5.28
CA LEU A 84 -2.02 -10.02 5.40
C LEU A 84 -1.23 -10.16 4.11
N CYS A 85 -1.26 -11.34 3.48
CA CYS A 85 -0.64 -11.53 2.17
C CYS A 85 -1.22 -10.58 1.13
N ALA A 86 -2.54 -10.41 1.08
CA ALA A 86 -3.21 -9.49 0.15
C ALA A 86 -2.75 -8.03 0.35
N PHE A 87 -2.51 -7.63 1.60
CA PHE A 87 -2.04 -6.31 1.98
C PHE A 87 -0.57 -6.06 1.63
N THR A 88 0.26 -7.10 1.66
CA THR A 88 1.70 -7.01 1.37
C THR A 88 2.07 -7.42 -0.06
N THR A 89 1.14 -7.98 -0.83
CA THR A 89 1.37 -8.36 -2.23
C THR A 89 1.55 -7.11 -3.08
N GLY A 90 2.67 -7.03 -3.79
CA GLY A 90 2.94 -5.99 -4.77
C GLY A 90 2.48 -6.36 -6.17
N ASN A 91 2.11 -5.35 -6.96
CA ASN A 91 1.92 -5.47 -8.41
C ASN A 91 3.28 -5.57 -9.15
N SER A 92 3.30 -5.50 -10.48
CA SER A 92 4.53 -5.61 -11.28
C SER A 92 5.58 -4.52 -11.01
N TYR A 93 5.18 -3.43 -10.34
CA TYR A 93 6.07 -2.35 -9.90
C TYR A 93 6.50 -2.49 -8.43
N GLY A 94 6.10 -3.57 -7.76
CA GLY A 94 6.26 -3.76 -6.32
C GLY A 94 5.34 -2.86 -5.48
N ASN A 95 4.39 -2.14 -6.09
CA ASN A 95 3.44 -1.33 -5.34
C ASN A 95 2.42 -2.24 -4.67
N THR A 96 2.33 -2.17 -3.34
CA THR A 96 1.20 -2.73 -2.60
C THR A 96 -0.03 -1.85 -2.73
N ILE A 97 -1.17 -2.31 -2.22
CA ILE A 97 -2.41 -1.53 -2.14
C ILE A 97 -2.17 -0.16 -1.48
N LEU A 98 -1.36 -0.12 -0.41
CA LEU A 98 -1.06 1.12 0.30
C LEU A 98 -0.21 2.10 -0.52
N HIS A 99 0.67 1.62 -1.40
CA HIS A 99 1.42 2.48 -2.34
C HIS A 99 0.48 3.14 -3.36
N GLU A 100 -0.50 2.39 -3.86
CA GLU A 100 -1.47 2.91 -4.82
C GLU A 100 -2.43 3.92 -4.18
N MET A 101 -2.90 3.65 -2.94
CA MET A 101 -3.66 4.63 -2.15
C MET A 101 -2.86 5.89 -1.82
N ALA A 102 -1.57 5.72 -1.52
CA ALA A 102 -0.66 6.83 -1.29
C ALA A 102 -0.52 7.72 -2.53
N ALA A 103 -0.49 7.15 -3.72
CA ALA A 103 -0.42 7.92 -4.97
C ALA A 103 -1.74 8.58 -5.36
N SER A 104 -2.88 7.95 -5.05
CA SER A 104 -4.22 8.52 -5.31
C SER A 104 -4.66 9.55 -4.26
N GLY A 105 -4.05 9.54 -3.07
CA GLY A 105 -4.39 10.45 -1.98
C GLY A 105 -5.61 10.03 -1.19
N ASN A 106 -6.07 8.78 -1.33
CA ASN A 106 -7.27 8.29 -0.67
C ASN A 106 -7.03 8.01 0.83
N LEU A 107 -7.13 9.07 1.64
CA LEU A 107 -6.94 9.00 3.08
C LEU A 107 -7.94 8.07 3.78
N GLU A 108 -9.21 8.09 3.36
CA GLU A 108 -10.25 7.28 4.01
C GLU A 108 -10.00 5.78 3.79
N ALA A 109 -9.69 5.35 2.56
CA ALA A 109 -9.32 3.96 2.31
C ALA A 109 -8.03 3.56 3.02
N THR A 110 -7.07 4.48 3.14
CA THR A 110 -5.82 4.23 3.88
C THR A 110 -6.11 3.95 5.36
N VAL A 111 -7.01 4.74 5.98
CA VAL A 111 -7.44 4.52 7.37
C VAL A 111 -8.14 3.18 7.54
N ILE A 112 -9.02 2.81 6.60
CA ILE A 112 -9.67 1.49 6.59
C ILE A 112 -8.62 0.37 6.54
N LEU A 113 -7.69 0.43 5.57
CA LEU A 113 -6.68 -0.61 5.37
C LEU A 113 -5.76 -0.77 6.59
N MET A 114 -5.30 0.34 7.18
CA MET A 114 -4.51 0.36 8.40
C MET A 114 -5.26 -0.25 9.60
N SER A 115 -6.56 0.06 9.74
CA SER A 115 -7.40 -0.52 10.79
C SER A 115 -7.51 -2.04 10.65
N GLU A 116 -7.72 -2.54 9.43
CA GLU A 116 -7.82 -3.97 9.16
C GLU A 116 -6.49 -4.70 9.40
N GLU A 117 -5.36 -4.13 9.01
CA GLU A 117 -4.02 -4.66 9.31
C GLU A 117 -3.78 -4.75 10.82
N ASN A 118 -4.10 -3.68 11.57
CA ASN A 118 -3.93 -3.63 13.03
C ASN A 118 -4.70 -4.73 13.76
N LYS A 119 -5.91 -5.11 13.28
CA LYS A 119 -6.71 -6.19 13.87
C LYS A 119 -6.06 -7.57 13.77
N VAL A 120 -5.17 -7.77 12.81
CA VAL A 120 -4.58 -9.09 12.53
C VAL A 120 -3.08 -9.16 12.77
N LYS A 121 -2.34 -8.06 12.68
CA LYS A 121 -0.87 -8.04 12.77
C LYS A 121 -0.32 -8.56 14.10
N GLU A 122 -1.02 -8.33 15.21
CA GLU A 122 -0.59 -8.79 16.55
C GLU A 122 -0.47 -10.32 16.64
N LYS A 123 -1.19 -11.05 15.78
CA LYS A 123 -1.12 -12.51 15.70
C LYS A 123 0.17 -13.02 15.04
N TYR A 124 0.93 -12.14 14.37
CA TYR A 124 2.06 -12.50 13.53
C TYR A 124 3.29 -11.67 13.89
N ARG A 125 4.10 -12.17 14.83
CA ARG A 125 5.30 -11.48 15.32
C ARG A 125 6.35 -11.13 14.25
N SER A 126 6.38 -11.85 13.14
CA SER A 126 7.31 -11.64 12.02
C SER A 126 6.67 -10.88 10.84
N TYR A 127 5.52 -10.25 11.06
CA TYR A 127 4.82 -9.51 10.03
C TYR A 127 5.57 -8.23 9.66
N LYS A 128 5.90 -8.08 8.37
CA LYS A 128 6.40 -6.82 7.83
C LYS A 128 5.22 -5.90 7.56
N SER A 129 5.20 -4.76 8.25
CA SER A 129 4.15 -3.75 8.10
C SER A 129 4.03 -3.26 6.66
N MET A 130 2.81 -3.00 6.17
CA MET A 130 2.59 -2.38 4.86
C MET A 130 3.34 -1.04 4.72
N LEU A 131 3.56 -0.34 5.83
CA LEU A 131 4.28 0.95 5.86
C LEU A 131 5.78 0.80 5.55
N GLU A 132 6.35 -0.39 5.78
CA GLU A 132 7.77 -0.70 5.63
C GLU A 132 8.11 -1.35 4.29
N ILE A 133 7.09 -1.67 3.48
CA ILE A 133 7.32 -2.27 2.16
C ILE A 133 7.79 -1.16 1.21
N GLN A 134 8.85 -1.46 0.47
CA GLN A 134 9.36 -0.60 -0.59
C GLN A 134 9.00 -1.23 -1.94
N ASN A 135 8.54 -0.41 -2.89
CA ASN A 135 8.31 -0.85 -4.26
C ASN A 135 9.64 -1.07 -5.01
N SER A 136 9.57 -1.42 -6.30
CA SER A 136 10.77 -1.67 -7.13
C SER A 136 11.66 -0.44 -7.33
N LEU A 137 11.22 0.76 -6.95
CA LEU A 137 12.01 2.00 -6.95
C LEU A 137 12.62 2.32 -5.58
N GLY A 138 12.39 1.48 -4.57
CA GLY A 138 12.84 1.73 -3.21
C GLY A 138 11.97 2.74 -2.44
N GLU A 139 10.74 2.95 -2.88
CA GLU A 139 9.83 3.96 -2.33
C GLU A 139 8.85 3.30 -1.35
N THR A 140 8.66 3.89 -0.17
CA THR A 140 7.60 3.51 0.77
C THR A 140 6.27 4.17 0.40
N PRO A 141 5.13 3.74 0.99
CA PRO A 141 3.88 4.46 0.81
C PRO A 141 3.93 5.92 1.28
N LEU A 142 4.66 6.22 2.36
CA LEU A 142 4.87 7.61 2.81
C LEU A 142 5.58 8.43 1.73
N TYR A 143 6.61 7.85 1.10
CA TYR A 143 7.34 8.50 0.02
C TYR A 143 6.43 8.79 -1.18
N ARG A 144 5.64 7.79 -1.62
CA ARG A 144 4.66 7.96 -2.71
C ARG A 144 3.64 9.05 -2.39
N ALA A 145 3.11 9.12 -1.17
CA ALA A 145 2.17 10.18 -0.79
C ALA A 145 2.80 11.59 -0.91
N ALA A 146 4.08 11.72 -0.57
CA ALA A 146 4.81 12.98 -0.70
C ALA A 146 5.14 13.32 -2.16
N ALA A 147 5.54 12.33 -2.96
CA ALA A 147 5.84 12.48 -4.38
C ALA A 147 4.64 12.98 -5.20
N PHE A 148 3.42 12.69 -4.72
CA PHE A 148 2.13 13.12 -5.30
C PHE A 148 1.45 14.26 -4.54
N GLY A 149 2.08 14.80 -3.48
CA GLY A 149 1.64 16.04 -2.83
C GLY A 149 0.47 15.91 -1.87
N HIS A 150 0.12 14.70 -1.44
CA HIS A 150 -1.05 14.41 -0.61
C HIS A 150 -0.80 14.76 0.86
N THR A 151 -0.77 16.06 1.16
CA THR A 151 -0.30 16.61 2.46
C THR A 151 -0.98 15.98 3.68
N ASN A 152 -2.31 15.80 3.64
CA ASN A 152 -3.03 15.20 4.77
C ASN A 152 -2.67 13.73 4.96
N LEU A 153 -2.48 13.01 3.85
CA LEU A 153 -2.07 11.60 3.88
C LEU A 153 -0.63 11.44 4.35
N VAL A 154 0.28 12.33 3.92
CA VAL A 154 1.66 12.38 4.43
C VAL A 154 1.67 12.58 5.95
N LYS A 155 0.89 13.54 6.47
CA LYS A 155 0.77 13.76 7.93
C LYS A 155 0.22 12.53 8.66
N TYR A 156 -0.80 11.90 8.09
CA TYR A 156 -1.38 10.68 8.65
C TYR A 156 -0.35 9.55 8.69
N LEU A 157 0.25 9.18 7.56
CA LEU A 157 1.24 8.10 7.46
C LEU A 157 2.48 8.39 8.34
N ALA A 158 2.96 9.64 8.36
CA ALA A 158 4.06 10.04 9.24
C ALA A 158 3.74 9.83 10.72
N SER A 159 2.47 10.00 11.14
CA SER A 159 2.05 9.72 12.52
C SER A 159 1.92 8.23 12.83
N GLN A 160 1.78 7.37 11.81
CA GLN A 160 1.72 5.91 11.98
C GLN A 160 3.11 5.28 12.08
N VAL A 161 4.12 5.84 11.39
CA VAL A 161 5.50 5.33 11.43
C VAL A 161 6.32 5.91 12.58
N LYS A 162 5.93 7.06 13.12
CA LYS A 162 6.53 7.59 14.34
C LYS A 162 6.19 6.66 15.51
N LEU A 163 7.22 6.18 16.19
CA LEU A 163 7.06 5.45 17.44
C LEU A 163 6.30 6.34 18.43
N GLN A 164 5.10 5.92 18.81
CA GLN A 164 4.44 6.47 19.99
C GLN A 164 5.10 5.79 21.19
N PRO A 165 5.75 6.51 22.12
CA PRO A 165 6.38 5.90 23.28
C PRO A 165 5.29 5.24 24.14
N GLN A 166 5.15 3.93 24.03
CA GLN A 166 4.22 3.12 24.82
C GLN A 166 4.92 2.23 25.84
N GLN A 167 6.20 2.47 26.13
CA GLN A 167 6.94 1.65 27.08
C GLN A 167 7.63 2.52 28.12
N GLN A 168 7.23 2.35 29.37
CA GLN A 168 7.72 3.06 30.55
C GLN A 168 9.21 2.77 30.88
N ASP A 169 9.94 2.07 30.00
CA ASP A 169 11.27 1.50 30.27
C ASP A 169 12.34 1.82 29.21
N ILE A 170 12.07 2.66 28.20
CA ILE A 170 13.07 3.03 27.18
C ILE A 170 13.67 4.41 27.52
N GLU A 171 14.99 4.50 27.55
CA GLU A 171 15.71 5.76 27.78
C GLU A 171 15.43 6.76 26.64
N GLN A 172 15.34 8.05 26.97
CA GLN A 172 15.03 9.12 26.01
C GLN A 172 15.97 9.13 24.78
N GLN A 173 17.24 8.79 25.00
CA GLN A 173 18.27 8.75 23.95
C GLN A 173 18.04 7.61 22.94
N ASP A 174 17.52 6.46 23.39
CA ASP A 174 17.20 5.34 22.51
C ASP A 174 15.97 5.65 21.65
N ILE A 175 15.00 6.42 22.19
CA ILE A 175 13.83 6.89 21.44
C ILE A 175 14.24 7.82 20.30
N GLU A 176 15.13 8.79 20.56
CA GLU A 176 15.62 9.73 19.55
C GLU A 176 16.33 9.00 18.41
N LYS A 177 17.22 8.06 18.75
CA LYS A 177 17.93 7.26 17.75
C LYS A 177 16.98 6.41 16.89
N LEU A 178 16.02 5.73 17.51
CA LEU A 178 15.03 4.93 16.78
C LEU A 178 14.14 5.81 15.88
N GLN A 179 13.86 7.03 16.31
CA GLN A 179 13.09 7.99 15.53
C GLN A 179 13.89 8.53 14.34
N GLU A 180 15.19 8.77 14.49
CA GLU A 180 16.09 9.10 13.39
C GLU A 180 16.17 7.98 12.36
N GLU A 181 16.34 6.73 12.80
CA GLU A 181 16.38 5.55 11.92
C GLU A 181 15.06 5.37 11.15
N ALA A 182 13.92 5.53 11.82
CA ALA A 182 12.60 5.49 11.18
C ALA A 182 12.41 6.65 10.18
N MET A 183 12.92 7.84 10.51
CA MET A 183 12.92 8.97 9.59
C MET A 183 13.76 8.67 8.36
N GLU A 184 15.00 8.20 8.52
CA GLU A 184 15.88 7.84 7.41
C GLU A 184 15.22 6.80 6.49
N TYR A 185 14.59 5.77 7.07
CA TYR A 185 13.97 4.70 6.28
C TYR A 185 12.70 5.11 5.53
N HIS A 186 11.76 5.78 6.21
CA HIS A 186 10.46 6.10 5.61
C HIS A 186 10.45 7.42 4.82
N PHE A 187 11.35 8.35 5.14
CA PHE A 187 11.38 9.68 4.55
C PHE A 187 12.30 9.75 3.33
N ASN A 188 13.09 8.71 3.05
CA ASN A 188 14.01 8.70 1.93
C ASN A 188 13.74 7.50 1.02
N ARG A 189 13.94 7.69 -0.30
CA ARG A 189 13.94 6.60 -1.26
C ARG A 189 15.27 5.85 -1.18
N ASN A 190 15.20 4.52 -1.06
CA ASN A 190 16.36 3.68 -0.77
C ASN A 190 17.50 3.82 -1.79
N HIS A 191 17.17 3.86 -3.09
CA HIS A 191 18.19 3.78 -4.14
C HIS A 191 19.08 5.01 -4.29
N ASP A 192 18.56 6.22 -4.02
CA ASP A 192 19.25 7.48 -4.26
C ASP A 192 19.21 8.45 -3.07
N ASN A 193 18.64 7.99 -1.96
CA ASN A 193 18.46 8.76 -0.72
C ASN A 193 17.69 10.07 -0.91
N LEU A 194 16.88 10.17 -1.98
CA LEU A 194 16.07 11.36 -2.23
C LEU A 194 14.99 11.44 -1.15
N SER A 195 14.91 12.55 -0.43
CA SER A 195 13.96 12.71 0.69
C SER A 195 12.56 13.12 0.23
N ILE A 196 11.55 12.92 1.09
CA ILE A 196 10.18 13.37 0.85
C ILE A 196 10.07 14.89 0.68
N LEU A 197 10.97 15.66 1.29
CA LEU A 197 11.05 17.11 1.08
C LEU A 197 11.57 17.42 -0.33
N GLN A 198 12.65 16.76 -0.74
CA GLN A 198 13.25 16.97 -2.07
C GLN A 198 12.29 16.55 -3.18
N ILE A 199 11.64 15.38 -3.08
CA ILE A 199 10.67 14.95 -4.08
C ILE A 199 9.44 15.85 -4.11
N ALA A 200 8.96 16.36 -2.96
CA ALA A 200 7.87 17.34 -2.94
C ALA A 200 8.25 18.63 -3.67
N VAL A 201 9.50 19.09 -3.56
CA VAL A 201 10.01 20.26 -4.32
C VAL A 201 10.11 19.94 -5.81
N ILE A 202 10.69 18.79 -6.18
CA ILE A 202 10.86 18.35 -7.58
C ILE A 202 9.50 18.19 -8.27
N SER A 203 8.52 17.59 -7.58
CA SER A 203 7.14 17.44 -8.05
C SER A 203 6.28 18.71 -7.92
N GLN A 204 6.88 19.84 -7.51
CA GLN A 204 6.21 21.16 -7.40
C GLN A 204 5.05 21.22 -6.40
N HIS A 205 5.10 20.40 -5.35
CA HIS A 205 4.15 20.39 -4.24
C HIS A 205 4.58 21.36 -3.12
N PHE A 206 4.74 22.65 -3.44
CA PHE A 206 5.32 23.64 -2.52
C PHE A 206 4.59 23.80 -1.18
N GLY A 207 3.26 23.59 -1.15
CA GLY A 207 2.49 23.60 0.09
C GLY A 207 2.90 22.48 1.04
N LEU A 208 3.14 21.27 0.49
CA LEU A 208 3.70 20.15 1.24
C LEU A 208 5.14 20.44 1.64
N SER A 209 5.98 20.91 0.72
CA SER A 209 7.39 21.23 1.00
C SER A 209 7.53 22.23 2.14
N LEU A 210 6.70 23.28 2.16
CA LEU A 210 6.67 24.27 3.24
C LEU A 210 6.18 23.65 4.56
N SER A 211 5.15 22.79 4.51
CA SER A 211 4.68 22.07 5.69
C SER A 211 5.76 21.15 6.25
N LEU A 212 6.51 20.45 5.40
CA LEU A 212 7.61 19.55 5.79
C LEU A 212 8.79 20.35 6.34
N SER A 213 9.18 21.45 5.69
CA SER A 213 10.30 22.26 6.17
C SER A 213 10.04 22.84 7.56
N LEU A 214 8.81 23.28 7.84
CA LEU A 214 8.41 23.83 9.15
C LEU A 214 8.27 22.75 10.23
N SER A 215 7.82 21.56 9.87
CA SER A 215 7.59 20.46 10.83
C SER A 215 8.85 19.65 11.13
N LEU A 216 9.78 19.55 10.17
CA LEU A 216 11.11 18.96 10.38
C LEU A 216 12.06 19.92 11.09
N SER A 217 11.83 21.23 11.04
CA SER A 217 12.59 22.24 11.82
C SER A 217 12.14 22.38 13.28
N LEU A 218 11.10 21.66 13.68
CA LEU A 218 10.54 21.64 15.05
C LEU A 218 10.71 20.28 15.74
N LEU A 219 11.46 19.37 15.12
CA LEU A 219 12.03 18.17 15.72
C LEU A 219 13.52 18.43 15.97
#